data_AF-A0A972U1V2-F1
#
_entry.id   AF-A0A972U1V2-F1
#
_cell.length_a   1.000
_cell.length_b   1.000
_cell.length_c   1.000
_cell.angle_alpha   90.00
_cell.angle_beta   90.00
_cell.angle_gamma   90.00
#
_symmetry.space_group_name_H-M   'P 1'
#
loop_
_entity.id
_entity.type
_entity.pdbx_description
1 polymer ?
#
loop_
_entity_poly.entity_id
_entity_poly.type
_entity_poly.pdbx_seq_one_letter_code
_entity_poly.pdbx_strand_id
1 'polypeptide(L)'
;MTINVNGQIHSAEPAPGQCLRTFLRELGQHGVKKGCDMGDCGACTVHIDGQPVHSCITPASRGLDRHVTTIEGLADGDDLHPIQQQFLDAPGFQCGFCTAGMIMTTVAMDDEQKADLGPTLRGSLCRCTGYRQIKDAIEGNKAVQAVADVAAGDAVGASPGAIAGRGVVTGSVEYTMDTKIDGLLHLKVVRSPHAHATAVAIDTSKALAVPGVLAVYTWKDVPDKRYTTAIHEDHLVEPDDTLILDQIARFRGQAMVAVVGESVAIAEEGCRAVEIEWDVHPAVFSAEEAILPGAPLLHGENDDPFIRHPDRNVLLELNVGRGSLDAGFAEADAVVEATYRTPRAAHAHLETHGSITWIEDGILNVRTSSQ
;
A
#
# COMPACT_ATOMS: atom_id res chain seq x y z
N MET A 1 28.42 5.45 18.83
CA MET A 1 28.76 4.34 17.90
C MET A 1 28.64 4.85 16.46
N THR A 2 29.26 4.22 15.47
CA THR A 2 29.17 4.70 14.06
C THR A 2 28.56 3.63 13.16
N ILE A 3 28.04 4.02 12.00
CA ILE A 3 27.65 3.08 10.93
C ILE A 3 28.28 3.55 9.62
N ASN A 4 28.79 2.61 8.83
CA ASN A 4 29.25 2.91 7.47
C ASN A 4 28.12 2.55 6.49
N VAL A 5 27.52 3.55 5.85
CA VAL A 5 26.46 3.36 4.85
C VAL A 5 26.99 3.83 3.50
N ASN A 6 27.06 2.92 2.52
CA ASN A 6 27.58 3.21 1.18
C ASN A 6 28.95 3.92 1.18
N GLY A 7 29.86 3.53 2.09
CA GLY A 7 31.18 4.14 2.24
C GLY A 7 31.21 5.42 3.10
N GLN A 8 30.07 5.95 3.53
CA GLN A 8 29.96 7.15 4.35
C GLN A 8 29.77 6.79 5.84
N ILE A 9 30.57 7.40 6.71
CA ILE A 9 30.47 7.17 8.16
C ILE A 9 29.44 8.14 8.75
N HIS A 10 28.40 7.59 9.37
CA HIS A 10 27.41 8.35 10.12
C HIS A 10 27.61 8.13 11.63
N SER A 11 27.58 9.23 12.40
CA SER A 11 27.69 9.20 13.87
C SER A 11 26.33 9.17 14.59
N ALA A 12 25.25 8.79 13.88
CA ALA A 12 23.91 8.71 14.45
C ALA A 12 23.73 7.43 15.28
N GLU A 13 22.96 7.52 16.36
CA GLU A 13 22.62 6.36 17.20
C GLU A 13 21.17 5.95 16.98
N PRO A 14 20.89 4.66 16.70
CA PRO A 14 19.51 4.21 16.54
C PRO A 14 18.71 4.30 17.83
N ALA A 15 17.42 4.61 17.72
CA ALA A 15 16.51 4.57 18.86
C ALA A 15 16.31 3.12 19.36
N PRO A 16 15.95 2.91 20.65
CA PRO A 16 15.67 1.59 21.19
C PRO A 16 14.58 0.86 20.37
N GLY A 17 14.89 -0.35 19.90
CA GLY A 17 13.97 -1.17 19.11
C GLY A 17 13.77 -0.73 17.64
N GLN A 18 14.47 0.32 17.19
CA GLN A 18 14.37 0.78 15.80
C GLN A 18 14.93 -0.29 14.83
N CYS A 19 14.19 -0.56 13.76
CA CYS A 19 14.68 -1.44 12.69
C CYS A 19 15.62 -0.70 11.74
N LEU A 20 16.54 -1.45 11.12
CA LEU A 20 17.58 -0.92 10.24
C LEU A 20 16.98 -0.15 9.06
N ARG A 21 15.85 -0.59 8.50
CA ARG A 21 15.16 0.13 7.43
C ARG A 21 14.83 1.57 7.84
N THR A 22 14.17 1.74 8.99
CA THR A 22 13.72 3.06 9.45
C THR A 22 14.94 3.95 9.71
N PHE A 23 15.98 3.41 10.35
CA PHE A 23 17.21 4.14 10.61
C PHE A 23 17.92 4.58 9.31
N LEU A 24 18.06 3.70 8.31
CA LEU A 24 18.66 4.04 7.02
C LEU A 24 17.87 5.12 6.27
N ARG A 25 16.54 5.07 6.32
CA ARG A 25 15.69 6.09 5.71
C ARG A 25 15.83 7.45 6.40
N GLU A 26 15.99 7.49 7.72
CA GLU A 26 16.28 8.73 8.45
C GLU A 26 17.66 9.32 8.08
N LEU A 27 18.60 8.47 7.66
CA LEU A 27 19.88 8.89 7.06
C LEU A 27 19.76 9.28 5.57
N GLY A 28 18.54 9.32 5.02
CA GLY A 28 18.27 9.72 3.64
C GLY A 28 18.33 8.60 2.59
N GLN A 29 18.48 7.33 3.00
CA GLN A 29 18.51 6.19 2.07
C GLN A 29 17.09 5.73 1.72
N HIS A 30 16.40 6.50 0.88
CA HIS A 30 15.01 6.26 0.50
C HIS A 30 14.82 5.14 -0.53
N GLY A 31 15.89 4.66 -1.17
CA GLY A 31 15.90 3.44 -1.98
C GLY A 31 15.55 2.19 -1.17
N VAL A 32 15.75 2.22 0.15
CA VAL A 32 15.29 1.19 1.08
C VAL A 32 13.78 1.35 1.33
N LYS A 33 12.95 0.56 0.62
CA LYS A 33 11.49 0.75 0.61
C LYS A 33 10.80 0.15 1.83
N LYS A 34 9.70 0.80 2.26
CA LYS A 34 8.80 0.31 3.31
C LYS A 34 7.55 -0.34 2.70
N GLY A 35 7.58 -1.66 2.57
CA GLY A 35 6.43 -2.47 2.12
C GLY A 35 5.69 -3.13 3.29
N CYS A 36 5.76 -4.46 3.38
CA CYS A 36 5.00 -5.26 4.34
C CYS A 36 5.32 -5.03 5.84
N ASP A 37 6.53 -4.55 6.16
CA ASP A 37 7.06 -4.42 7.54
C ASP A 37 7.13 -5.73 8.36
N MET A 38 7.00 -6.89 7.69
CA MET A 38 6.96 -8.23 8.31
C MET A 38 8.09 -9.16 7.85
N GLY A 39 8.93 -8.71 6.92
CA GLY A 39 10.03 -9.52 6.37
C GLY A 39 9.64 -10.43 5.21
N ASP A 40 8.46 -10.29 4.62
CA ASP A 40 8.00 -11.17 3.53
C ASP A 40 8.34 -10.64 2.13
N CYS A 41 8.24 -9.32 1.92
CA CYS A 41 8.23 -8.77 0.55
C CYS A 41 9.60 -8.46 -0.07
N GLY A 42 10.68 -8.38 0.73
CA GLY A 42 12.03 -8.09 0.23
C GLY A 42 12.29 -6.67 -0.30
N ALA A 43 11.29 -5.79 -0.39
CA ALA A 43 11.48 -4.42 -0.88
C ALA A 43 12.48 -3.57 -0.06
N CYS A 44 12.77 -4.01 1.16
CA CYS A 44 13.72 -3.37 2.09
C CYS A 44 15.11 -4.05 2.14
N THR A 45 15.43 -4.94 1.21
CA THR A 45 16.71 -5.66 1.24
C THR A 45 17.88 -4.70 1.16
N VAL A 46 18.83 -4.87 2.08
CA VAL A 46 20.13 -4.19 2.13
C VAL A 46 21.20 -5.24 2.41
N HIS A 47 22.48 -4.92 2.22
CA HIS A 47 23.58 -5.80 2.60
C HIS A 47 24.23 -5.33 3.89
N ILE A 48 24.54 -6.25 4.80
CA ILE A 48 25.45 -6.01 5.92
C ILE A 48 26.69 -6.88 5.71
N ASP A 49 27.85 -6.24 5.52
CA ASP A 49 29.11 -6.89 5.14
C ASP A 49 28.94 -7.82 3.93
N GLY A 50 28.21 -7.35 2.91
CA GLY A 50 27.94 -8.09 1.67
C GLY A 50 26.84 -9.16 1.77
N GLN A 51 26.25 -9.39 2.95
CA GLN A 51 25.17 -10.38 3.12
C GLN A 51 23.79 -9.73 3.05
N PRO A 52 22.86 -10.21 2.20
CA PRO A 52 21.54 -9.63 2.05
C PRO A 52 20.66 -9.92 3.27
N VAL A 53 19.99 -8.88 3.78
CA VAL A 53 19.06 -8.98 4.90
C VAL A 53 17.81 -8.14 4.65
N HIS A 54 16.68 -8.61 5.16
CA HIS A 54 15.47 -7.80 5.23
C HIS A 54 15.60 -6.79 6.38
N SER A 55 15.89 -5.53 6.03
CA SER A 55 16.20 -4.48 7.01
C SER A 55 15.02 -4.12 7.94
N CYS A 56 13.77 -4.44 7.57
CA CYS A 56 12.59 -4.17 8.39
C CYS A 56 12.51 -5.01 9.68
N ILE A 57 13.03 -6.25 9.66
CA ILE A 57 13.06 -7.16 10.81
C ILE A 57 14.46 -7.26 11.45
N THR A 58 15.41 -6.49 10.92
CA THR A 58 16.78 -6.44 11.45
C THR A 58 16.90 -5.24 12.39
N PRO A 59 17.25 -5.43 13.68
CA PRO A 59 17.51 -4.30 14.58
C PRO A 59 18.62 -3.40 14.03
N ALA A 60 18.43 -2.08 14.07
CA ALA A 60 19.39 -1.12 13.53
C ALA A 60 20.78 -1.23 14.19
N SER A 61 20.81 -1.61 15.47
CA SER A 61 22.04 -1.87 16.22
C SER A 61 22.93 -2.96 15.59
N ARG A 62 22.37 -3.88 14.78
CA ARG A 62 23.15 -4.88 14.04
C ARG A 62 23.96 -4.32 12.88
N GLY A 63 23.68 -3.08 12.44
CA GLY A 63 24.46 -2.37 11.43
C GLY A 63 25.59 -1.52 12.01
N LEU A 64 25.62 -1.29 13.33
CA LEU A 64 26.65 -0.48 13.96
C LEU A 64 28.03 -1.11 13.80
N ASP A 65 29.02 -0.27 13.50
CA ASP A 65 30.42 -0.60 13.23
C ASP A 65 30.63 -1.63 12.10
N ARG A 66 29.63 -1.76 11.20
CA ARG A 66 29.64 -2.64 10.03
C ARG A 66 29.43 -1.85 8.74
N HIS A 67 29.68 -2.49 7.60
CA HIS A 67 29.42 -1.91 6.29
C HIS A 67 28.01 -2.25 5.82
N VAL A 68 27.17 -1.25 5.64
CA VAL A 68 25.82 -1.38 5.09
C VAL A 68 25.79 -0.83 3.68
N THR A 69 25.41 -1.68 2.72
CA THR A 69 25.21 -1.28 1.33
C THR A 69 23.72 -1.27 1.02
N THR A 70 23.25 -0.17 0.43
CA THR A 70 21.89 0.04 -0.07
C THR A 70 21.90 0.11 -1.59
N ILE A 71 20.73 0.28 -2.23
CA ILE A 71 20.65 0.37 -3.70
C ILE A 71 21.41 1.58 -4.23
N GLU A 72 21.45 2.66 -3.45
CA GLU A 72 22.17 3.90 -3.74
C GLU A 72 23.68 3.68 -3.79
N GLY A 73 24.20 2.71 -3.04
CA GLY A 73 25.63 2.39 -2.97
C GLY A 73 26.14 1.47 -4.07
N LEU A 74 25.29 1.02 -5.00
CA LEU A 74 25.71 0.12 -6.08
C LEU A 74 26.29 0.85 -7.30
N ALA A 75 25.79 2.05 -7.59
CA ALA A 75 26.23 2.83 -8.74
C ALA A 75 27.41 3.74 -8.36
N ASP A 76 28.35 3.94 -9.28
CA ASP A 76 29.41 4.93 -9.17
C ASP A 76 29.11 6.11 -10.10
N GLY A 77 28.44 7.12 -9.56
CA GLY A 77 27.97 8.27 -10.34
C GLY A 77 27.01 7.85 -11.47
N ASP A 78 27.47 7.98 -12.71
CA ASP A 78 26.69 7.61 -13.90
C ASP A 78 26.77 6.12 -14.23
N ASP A 79 27.79 5.42 -13.73
CA ASP A 79 28.05 4.01 -14.01
C ASP A 79 27.19 3.10 -13.12
N LEU A 80 26.25 2.40 -13.76
CA LEU A 80 25.37 1.45 -13.08
C LEU A 80 26.12 0.15 -12.77
N HIS A 81 25.81 -0.45 -11.62
CA HIS A 81 26.19 -1.83 -11.36
C HIS A 81 25.63 -2.75 -12.46
N PRO A 82 26.34 -3.83 -12.89
CA PRO A 82 25.87 -4.70 -13.97
C PRO A 82 24.43 -5.20 -13.80
N ILE A 83 24.02 -5.54 -12.57
CA ILE A 83 22.63 -5.94 -12.28
C ILE A 83 21.64 -4.77 -12.45
N GLN A 84 22.00 -3.54 -12.08
CA GLN A 84 21.15 -2.38 -12.33
C GLN A 84 20.98 -2.13 -13.83
N GLN A 85 22.07 -2.23 -14.60
CA GLN A 85 22.02 -2.13 -16.06
C GLN A 85 21.17 -3.23 -16.69
N GLN A 86 21.29 -4.47 -16.21
CA GLN A 86 20.47 -5.59 -16.66
C GLN A 86 18.97 -5.36 -16.42
N PHE A 87 18.60 -4.86 -15.24
CA PHE A 87 17.20 -4.51 -14.93
C PHE A 87 16.70 -3.32 -15.76
N LEU A 88 17.61 -2.47 -16.26
CA LEU A 88 17.29 -1.38 -17.18
C LEU A 88 17.12 -1.87 -18.63
N ASP A 89 17.99 -2.79 -19.07
CA ASP A 89 18.04 -3.35 -20.42
C ASP A 89 16.89 -4.35 -20.68
N ALA A 90 16.53 -5.14 -19.69
CA ALA A 90 15.30 -5.92 -19.64
C ALA A 90 14.49 -5.43 -18.44
N PRO A 91 13.51 -4.52 -18.65
CA PRO A 91 12.75 -3.85 -17.59
C PRO A 91 12.12 -4.82 -16.59
N GLY A 92 12.91 -5.25 -15.60
CA GLY A 92 12.53 -6.13 -14.50
C GLY A 92 11.63 -5.42 -13.49
N PHE A 93 10.92 -4.39 -13.95
CA PHE A 93 10.13 -3.46 -13.17
C PHE A 93 8.93 -2.96 -13.98
N GLN A 94 7.90 -2.51 -13.25
CA GLN A 94 6.80 -1.71 -13.79
C GLN A 94 6.61 -0.52 -12.85
N CYS A 95 5.89 -0.71 -11.73
CA CYS A 95 5.78 0.34 -10.70
C CYS A 95 7.12 0.70 -10.06
N GLY A 96 8.09 -0.24 -10.07
CA GLY A 96 9.44 -0.03 -9.57
C GLY A 96 9.64 -0.21 -8.06
N PHE A 97 8.56 -0.33 -7.27
CA PHE A 97 8.66 -0.28 -5.80
C PHE A 97 9.50 -1.43 -5.20
N CYS A 98 9.42 -2.63 -5.78
CA CYS A 98 10.21 -3.78 -5.34
C CYS A 98 11.63 -3.80 -5.91
N THR A 99 11.92 -2.97 -6.92
CA THR A 99 13.09 -3.16 -7.78
C THR A 99 14.41 -2.98 -7.03
N ALA A 100 14.50 -1.98 -6.14
CA ALA A 100 15.67 -1.79 -5.29
C ALA A 100 15.98 -3.05 -4.46
N GLY A 101 15.00 -3.56 -3.71
CA GLY A 101 15.16 -4.77 -2.92
C GLY A 101 15.46 -6.01 -3.77
N MET A 102 14.82 -6.15 -4.93
CA MET A 102 15.06 -7.24 -5.88
C MET A 102 16.51 -7.23 -6.40
N ILE A 103 17.01 -6.07 -6.83
CA ILE A 103 18.39 -5.89 -7.29
C ILE A 103 19.37 -6.22 -6.16
N MET A 104 19.14 -5.71 -4.95
CA MET A 104 19.99 -6.01 -3.80
C MET A 104 20.03 -7.52 -3.53
N THR A 105 18.90 -8.23 -3.61
CA THR A 105 18.88 -9.69 -3.51
C THR A 105 19.71 -10.33 -4.63
N THR A 106 19.53 -9.91 -5.89
CA THR A 106 20.23 -10.46 -7.05
C THR A 106 21.75 -10.26 -7.01
N VAL A 107 22.23 -9.11 -6.53
CA VAL A 107 23.67 -8.82 -6.42
C VAL A 107 24.39 -9.83 -5.52
N ALA A 108 23.71 -10.35 -4.50
CA ALA A 108 24.27 -11.33 -3.58
C ALA A 108 24.15 -12.79 -4.06
N MET A 109 23.57 -13.04 -5.24
CA MET A 109 23.37 -14.40 -5.74
C MET A 109 24.63 -14.99 -6.36
N ASP A 110 24.90 -16.26 -6.05
CA ASP A 110 25.82 -17.10 -6.80
C ASP A 110 25.18 -17.67 -8.09
N ASP A 111 25.96 -18.44 -8.86
CA ASP A 111 25.51 -19.00 -10.14
C ASP A 111 24.46 -20.11 -9.97
N GLU A 112 24.48 -20.86 -8.86
CA GLU A 112 23.49 -21.90 -8.56
C GLU A 112 22.13 -21.26 -8.23
N GLN A 113 22.14 -20.20 -7.43
CA GLN A 113 20.97 -19.42 -7.06
C GLN A 113 20.33 -18.71 -8.25
N LYS A 114 21.12 -18.26 -9.23
CA LYS A 114 20.62 -17.69 -10.49
C LYS A 114 20.00 -18.75 -11.40
N ALA A 115 20.46 -20.00 -11.33
CA ALA A 115 19.93 -21.10 -12.13
C ALA A 115 18.54 -21.58 -11.65
N ASP A 116 18.23 -21.44 -10.35
CA ASP A 116 16.90 -21.70 -9.79
C ASP A 116 16.37 -20.51 -8.97
N LEU A 117 15.68 -19.60 -9.66
CA LEU A 117 15.17 -18.37 -9.05
C LEU A 117 13.98 -18.61 -8.10
N GLY A 118 13.29 -19.77 -8.17
CA GLY A 118 12.07 -20.02 -7.40
C GLY A 118 12.31 -19.97 -5.88
N PRO A 119 13.23 -20.80 -5.34
CA PRO A 119 13.63 -20.74 -3.95
C PRO A 119 14.33 -19.42 -3.60
N THR A 120 15.20 -18.93 -4.48
CA THR A 120 16.05 -17.75 -4.24
C THR A 120 15.24 -16.46 -4.10
N LEU A 121 14.19 -16.28 -4.90
CA LEU A 121 13.33 -15.09 -4.88
C LEU A 121 12.12 -15.21 -3.95
N ARG A 122 12.00 -16.28 -3.14
CA ARG A 122 10.84 -16.47 -2.24
C ARG A 122 10.60 -15.26 -1.31
N GLY A 123 11.67 -14.58 -0.90
CA GLY A 123 11.61 -13.38 -0.05
C GLY A 123 11.58 -12.05 -0.80
N SER A 124 11.56 -12.05 -2.13
CA SER A 124 11.57 -10.84 -2.98
C SER A 124 10.33 -10.81 -3.86
N LEU A 125 9.28 -10.16 -3.39
CA LEU A 125 7.97 -10.19 -4.04
C LEU A 125 7.83 -9.11 -5.10
N CYS A 126 7.15 -9.44 -6.21
CA CYS A 126 6.70 -8.48 -7.21
C CYS A 126 5.23 -8.75 -7.57
N ARG A 127 4.40 -7.70 -7.56
CA ARG A 127 2.98 -7.79 -7.91
C ARG A 127 2.68 -7.49 -9.37
N CYS A 128 3.61 -6.88 -10.10
CA CYS A 128 3.35 -6.31 -11.43
C CYS A 128 3.89 -7.16 -12.58
N THR A 129 5.11 -7.67 -12.49
CA THR A 129 5.82 -8.28 -13.63
C THR A 129 5.44 -9.73 -13.90
N GLY A 130 4.88 -10.44 -12.91
CA GLY A 130 4.75 -11.90 -12.99
C GLY A 130 6.09 -12.63 -13.11
N TYR A 131 7.19 -11.98 -12.68
CA TYR A 131 8.57 -12.48 -12.62
C TYR A 131 9.27 -12.79 -13.94
N ARG A 132 8.59 -12.78 -15.09
CA ARG A 132 9.24 -13.06 -16.38
C ARG A 132 10.30 -12.01 -16.72
N GLN A 133 9.97 -10.72 -16.67
CA GLN A 133 10.94 -9.68 -16.96
C GLN A 133 12.07 -9.61 -15.92
N ILE A 134 11.81 -10.00 -14.67
CA ILE A 134 12.85 -10.09 -13.63
C ILE A 134 13.84 -11.20 -13.98
N LYS A 135 13.34 -12.37 -14.41
CA LYS A 135 14.19 -13.46 -14.90
C LYS A 135 15.01 -13.02 -16.12
N ASP A 136 14.37 -12.37 -17.09
CA ASP A 136 15.06 -11.86 -18.28
C ASP A 136 16.20 -10.90 -17.92
N ALA A 137 15.99 -10.00 -16.95
CA ALA A 137 17.03 -9.14 -16.41
C ALA A 137 18.18 -9.93 -15.79
N ILE A 138 17.89 -10.85 -14.87
CA ILE A 138 18.92 -11.64 -14.17
C ILE A 138 19.77 -12.48 -15.16
N GLU A 139 19.17 -12.94 -16.25
CA GLU A 139 19.85 -13.68 -17.33
C GLU A 139 20.65 -12.77 -18.29
N GLY A 140 20.52 -11.45 -18.16
CA GLY A 140 21.20 -10.48 -19.00
C GLY A 140 20.58 -10.28 -20.38
N ASN A 141 19.30 -10.63 -20.55
CA ASN A 141 18.58 -10.36 -21.78
C ASN A 141 18.46 -8.84 -22.02
N LYS A 142 18.40 -8.43 -23.28
CA LYS A 142 18.14 -7.04 -23.67
C LYS A 142 16.80 -6.99 -24.40
N ALA A 143 15.83 -6.32 -23.81
CA ALA A 143 14.47 -6.21 -24.34
C ALA A 143 14.13 -4.78 -24.82
N VAL A 144 14.85 -3.76 -24.36
CA VAL A 144 14.62 -2.37 -24.74
C VAL A 144 15.52 -1.92 -25.88
N GLN A 145 14.97 -1.01 -26.68
CA GLN A 145 15.70 -0.21 -27.65
C GLN A 145 16.15 1.08 -26.99
N ALA A 146 17.35 1.56 -27.34
CA ALA A 146 17.75 2.89 -26.89
C ALA A 146 16.78 3.91 -27.51
N VAL A 147 16.31 4.87 -26.70
CA VAL A 147 15.36 5.89 -27.18
C VAL A 147 15.92 6.66 -28.38
N ALA A 148 17.25 6.88 -28.41
CA ALA A 148 17.94 7.52 -29.51
C ALA A 148 17.89 6.71 -30.83
N ASP A 149 17.66 5.40 -30.75
CA ASP A 149 17.58 4.51 -31.91
C ASP A 149 16.15 4.42 -32.49
N VAL A 150 15.16 4.98 -31.78
CA VAL A 150 13.76 5.02 -32.24
C VAL A 150 13.54 6.32 -33.01
N ALA A 151 13.30 6.21 -34.32
CA ALA A 151 13.06 7.38 -35.17
C ALA A 151 11.79 8.15 -34.75
N ALA A 152 11.81 9.47 -34.95
CA ALA A 152 10.67 10.32 -34.65
C ALA A 152 9.45 9.90 -35.50
N GLY A 153 8.35 9.55 -34.84
CA GLY A 153 7.14 9.02 -35.49
C GLY A 153 7.00 7.50 -35.42
N ASP A 154 8.08 6.77 -35.08
CA ASP A 154 8.12 5.30 -35.09
C ASP A 154 8.07 4.68 -33.69
N ALA A 155 7.71 5.46 -32.66
CA ALA A 155 7.67 4.99 -31.28
C ALA A 155 6.51 4.02 -30.99
N VAL A 156 5.43 4.07 -31.78
CA VAL A 156 4.28 3.17 -31.58
C VAL A 156 4.64 1.77 -32.07
N GLY A 157 4.66 0.80 -31.15
CA GLY A 157 5.06 -0.58 -31.43
C GLY A 157 6.56 -0.84 -31.26
N ALA A 158 7.36 0.19 -30.99
CA ALA A 158 8.74 0.07 -30.54
C ALA A 158 8.80 -0.26 -29.03
N SER A 159 9.99 -0.65 -28.55
CA SER A 159 10.24 -0.93 -27.13
C SER A 159 11.26 0.05 -26.52
N PRO A 160 11.02 1.38 -26.55
CA PRO A 160 11.94 2.32 -25.92
C PRO A 160 12.05 2.07 -24.41
N GLY A 161 13.23 2.27 -23.85
CA GLY A 161 13.44 2.21 -22.40
C GLY A 161 12.54 3.18 -21.63
N ALA A 162 12.12 2.79 -20.42
CA ALA A 162 11.29 3.63 -19.57
C ALA A 162 12.04 4.91 -19.14
N ILE A 163 11.38 6.07 -19.26
CA ILE A 163 11.98 7.39 -18.95
C ILE A 163 12.49 7.43 -17.50
N ALA A 164 11.71 6.93 -16.54
CA ALA A 164 12.10 6.85 -15.13
C ALA A 164 13.01 5.65 -14.80
N GLY A 165 13.40 4.84 -15.81
CA GLY A 165 14.03 3.54 -15.61
C GLY A 165 15.33 3.61 -14.81
N ARG A 166 16.19 4.59 -15.10
CA ARG A 166 17.42 4.81 -14.32
C ARG A 166 17.10 5.04 -12.85
N GLY A 167 16.16 5.92 -12.54
CA GLY A 167 15.79 6.22 -11.16
C GLY A 167 15.12 5.05 -10.44
N VAL A 168 14.42 4.16 -11.16
CA VAL A 168 13.86 2.94 -10.59
C VAL A 168 14.99 1.98 -10.16
N VAL A 169 15.99 1.75 -11.02
CA VAL A 169 17.08 0.79 -10.73
C VAL A 169 18.13 1.34 -9.75
N THR A 170 18.22 2.66 -9.57
CA THR A 170 19.08 3.30 -8.55
C THR A 170 18.34 3.60 -7.25
N GLY A 171 17.02 3.41 -7.20
CA GLY A 171 16.20 3.73 -6.04
C GLY A 171 15.92 5.22 -5.82
N SER A 172 16.30 6.09 -6.76
CA SER A 172 16.11 7.55 -6.66
C SER A 172 14.70 8.03 -7.05
N VAL A 173 13.84 7.16 -7.61
CA VAL A 173 12.42 7.48 -7.76
C VAL A 173 11.76 7.57 -6.37
N GLU A 174 11.13 8.71 -6.12
CA GLU A 174 10.35 8.96 -4.91
C GLU A 174 8.94 8.41 -5.05
N TYR A 175 8.55 7.58 -4.09
CA TYR A 175 7.17 7.15 -3.90
C TYR A 175 6.44 8.10 -2.93
N THR A 176 5.18 7.82 -2.61
CA THR A 176 4.35 8.75 -1.84
C THR A 176 4.99 9.11 -0.50
N MET A 177 5.52 8.10 0.20
CA MET A 177 6.10 8.24 1.55
C MET A 177 7.62 8.47 1.56
N ASP A 178 8.24 8.73 0.41
CA ASP A 178 9.66 9.06 0.30
C ASP A 178 9.92 10.58 0.35
N THR A 179 8.88 11.40 0.17
CA THR A 179 9.00 12.86 0.17
C THR A 179 9.18 13.41 1.60
N LYS A 180 10.26 14.16 1.80
CA LYS A 180 10.55 14.84 3.06
C LYS A 180 9.72 16.12 3.17
N ILE A 181 9.00 16.27 4.28
CA ILE A 181 8.32 17.51 4.67
C ILE A 181 8.84 17.92 6.04
N ASP A 182 9.35 19.14 6.17
CA ASP A 182 9.85 19.65 7.45
C ASP A 182 8.68 19.91 8.41
N GLY A 183 8.83 19.47 9.66
CA GLY A 183 7.76 19.59 10.67
C GLY A 183 6.55 18.69 10.43
N LEU A 184 6.69 17.63 9.61
CA LEU A 184 5.61 16.70 9.32
C LEU A 184 5.07 16.04 10.59
N LEU A 185 3.76 16.16 10.80
CA LEU A 185 3.04 15.41 11.82
C LEU A 185 2.51 14.09 11.26
N HIS A 186 2.31 13.11 12.14
CA HIS A 186 1.88 11.77 11.75
C HIS A 186 0.48 11.46 12.28
N LEU A 187 -0.42 11.13 11.37
CA LEU A 187 -1.77 10.69 11.69
C LEU A 187 -1.87 9.16 11.67
N LYS A 188 -2.47 8.61 12.71
CA LYS A 188 -2.85 7.20 12.80
C LYS A 188 -4.31 7.07 13.17
N VAL A 189 -4.89 5.93 12.84
CA VAL A 189 -6.34 5.70 12.96
C VAL A 189 -6.59 4.48 13.81
N VAL A 190 -7.34 4.66 14.90
CA VAL A 190 -7.95 3.57 15.66
C VAL A 190 -9.09 3.01 14.83
N ARG A 191 -9.05 1.71 14.58
CA ARG A 191 -10.00 1.01 13.72
C ARG A 191 -10.88 0.09 14.54
N SER A 192 -12.14 -0.06 14.13
CA SER A 192 -13.06 -0.97 14.81
C SER A 192 -12.55 -2.42 14.78
N PRO A 193 -12.51 -3.11 15.93
CA PRO A 193 -12.23 -4.54 15.98
C PRO A 193 -13.48 -5.40 15.65
N HIS A 194 -14.67 -4.78 15.59
CA HIS A 194 -15.96 -5.43 15.42
C HIS A 194 -16.48 -5.32 13.98
N ALA A 195 -17.25 -6.32 13.55
CA ALA A 195 -17.91 -6.31 12.24
C ALA A 195 -19.14 -5.40 12.21
N HIS A 196 -19.85 -5.24 13.33
CA HIS A 196 -20.97 -4.32 13.47
C HIS A 196 -21.07 -3.89 14.94
N ALA A 197 -20.90 -2.61 15.24
CA ALA A 197 -20.98 -2.09 16.62
C ALA A 197 -21.17 -0.57 16.64
N THR A 198 -21.76 -0.04 17.70
CA THR A 198 -21.78 1.39 18.00
C THR A 198 -20.72 1.72 19.06
N ALA A 199 -19.90 2.73 18.81
CA ALA A 199 -19.04 3.34 19.82
C ALA A 199 -19.89 4.21 20.74
N VAL A 200 -20.34 3.68 21.87
CA VAL A 200 -21.24 4.40 22.79
C VAL A 200 -20.51 5.53 23.51
N ALA A 201 -19.23 5.33 23.82
CA ALA A 201 -18.36 6.33 24.38
C ALA A 201 -16.92 6.15 23.88
N ILE A 202 -16.20 7.26 23.71
CA ILE A 202 -14.77 7.28 23.40
C ILE A 202 -14.10 8.19 24.42
N ASP A 203 -13.17 7.61 25.19
CA ASP A 203 -12.27 8.33 26.08
C ASP A 203 -10.92 8.52 25.39
N THR A 204 -10.60 9.79 25.10
CA THR A 204 -9.35 10.23 24.46
C THR A 204 -8.34 10.77 25.46
N SER A 205 -8.68 10.85 26.76
CA SER A 205 -7.87 11.51 27.78
C SER A 205 -6.49 10.88 27.95
N LYS A 206 -6.41 9.55 27.94
CA LYS A 206 -5.16 8.80 28.01
C LYS A 206 -4.30 9.01 26.77
N ALA A 207 -4.92 9.04 25.58
CA ALA A 207 -4.21 9.32 24.33
C ALA A 207 -3.63 10.74 24.30
N LEU A 208 -4.39 11.74 24.74
CA LEU A 208 -3.93 13.13 24.87
C LEU A 208 -2.85 13.32 25.94
N ALA A 209 -2.78 12.43 26.92
CA ALA A 209 -1.74 12.44 27.95
C ALA A 209 -0.41 11.82 27.48
N VAL A 210 -0.36 11.15 26.32
CA VAL A 210 0.87 10.60 25.75
C VAL A 210 1.76 11.76 25.27
N PRO A 211 3.01 11.89 25.77
CA PRO A 211 3.91 12.95 25.32
C PRO A 211 4.13 12.95 23.80
N GLY A 212 3.92 14.11 23.18
CA GLY A 212 4.05 14.32 21.73
C GLY A 212 2.79 13.97 20.92
N VAL A 213 1.71 13.50 21.55
CA VAL A 213 0.38 13.50 20.91
C VAL A 213 -0.15 14.93 20.94
N LEU A 214 -0.56 15.43 19.78
CA LEU A 214 -0.95 16.82 19.58
C LEU A 214 -2.47 17.00 19.44
N ALA A 215 -3.15 16.00 18.86
CA ALA A 215 -4.59 16.03 18.68
C ALA A 215 -5.18 14.63 18.60
N VAL A 216 -6.43 14.48 19.04
CA VAL A 216 -7.24 13.29 18.87
C VAL A 216 -8.62 13.72 18.38
N TYR A 217 -9.07 13.18 17.25
CA TYR A 217 -10.34 13.51 16.62
C TYR A 217 -11.26 12.29 16.62
N THR A 218 -12.51 12.53 16.94
CA THR A 218 -13.62 11.57 16.92
C THR A 218 -14.67 12.02 15.91
N TRP A 219 -15.78 11.29 15.78
CA TRP A 219 -16.93 11.71 14.98
C TRP A 219 -17.50 13.07 15.39
N LYS A 220 -17.23 13.54 16.62
CA LYS A 220 -17.71 14.85 17.12
C LYS A 220 -16.91 16.03 16.58
N ASP A 221 -15.72 15.77 16.05
CA ASP A 221 -14.76 16.80 15.64
C ASP A 221 -14.70 16.99 14.12
N VAL A 222 -15.50 16.23 13.38
CA VAL A 222 -15.55 16.23 11.92
C VAL A 222 -16.95 16.61 11.43
N PRO A 223 -17.10 17.11 10.19
CA PRO A 223 -18.41 17.40 9.64
C PRO A 223 -19.31 16.16 9.62
N ASP A 224 -20.55 16.31 10.08
CA ASP A 224 -21.61 15.32 9.89
C ASP A 224 -22.14 15.39 8.46
N LYS A 225 -21.25 15.09 7.51
CA LYS A 225 -21.53 15.06 6.08
C LYS A 225 -21.13 13.70 5.55
N ARG A 226 -22.13 12.95 5.09
CA ARG A 226 -21.88 11.69 4.40
C ARG A 226 -21.30 11.94 3.01
N TYR A 227 -20.53 10.98 2.53
CA TYR A 227 -19.99 10.94 1.18
C TYR A 227 -19.94 9.48 0.71
N THR A 228 -19.94 9.26 -0.60
CA THR A 228 -19.62 7.96 -1.20
C THR A 228 -18.11 7.78 -1.40
N THR A 229 -17.60 6.57 -1.10
CA THR A 229 -16.22 6.19 -1.41
C THR A 229 -16.00 5.74 -2.86
N ALA A 230 -17.07 5.57 -3.65
CA ALA A 230 -16.96 5.15 -5.04
C ALA A 230 -16.51 6.28 -5.98
N ILE A 231 -16.75 7.54 -5.60
CA ILE A 231 -16.28 8.75 -6.29
C ILE A 231 -16.56 8.69 -7.81
N HIS A 232 -17.81 8.42 -8.18
CA HIS A 232 -18.27 8.52 -9.57
C HIS A 232 -18.18 9.96 -10.08
N GLU A 233 -18.07 10.12 -11.41
CA GLU A 233 -18.15 11.46 -12.04
C GLU A 233 -19.47 12.18 -11.72
N ASP A 234 -20.56 11.42 -11.58
CA ASP A 234 -21.85 11.87 -11.10
C ASP A 234 -22.11 11.32 -9.68
N HIS A 235 -22.14 12.19 -8.67
CA HIS A 235 -22.36 11.78 -7.28
C HIS A 235 -23.79 11.32 -6.99
N LEU A 236 -24.73 11.49 -7.92
CA LEU A 236 -26.14 11.10 -7.74
C LEU A 236 -26.42 9.64 -8.11
N VAL A 237 -25.41 8.90 -8.54
CA VAL A 237 -25.55 7.50 -8.99
C VAL A 237 -25.31 6.48 -7.89
N GLU A 238 -25.10 6.93 -6.64
CA GLU A 238 -24.95 6.12 -5.43
C GLU A 238 -25.31 6.94 -4.17
N PRO A 239 -25.64 6.29 -3.04
CA PRO A 239 -25.97 7.01 -1.82
C PRO A 239 -24.73 7.55 -1.11
N ASP A 240 -24.88 8.67 -0.41
CA ASP A 240 -23.88 9.14 0.55
C ASP A 240 -24.05 8.37 1.87
N ASP A 241 -23.21 7.36 2.10
CA ASP A 241 -23.41 6.37 3.16
C ASP A 241 -22.28 6.32 4.22
N THR A 242 -21.19 7.07 3.99
CA THR A 242 -19.97 7.01 4.79
C THR A 242 -19.64 8.35 5.43
N LEU A 243 -19.27 8.33 6.71
CA LEU A 243 -18.69 9.48 7.42
C LEU A 243 -17.17 9.32 7.52
N ILE A 244 -16.44 10.44 7.60
CA ILE A 244 -14.97 10.43 7.68
C ILE A 244 -14.47 9.75 8.96
N LEU A 245 -15.16 10.00 10.08
CA LEU A 245 -15.07 9.24 11.33
C LEU A 245 -16.50 9.00 11.78
N ASP A 246 -16.86 7.73 11.97
CA ASP A 246 -18.22 7.33 12.29
C ASP A 246 -18.34 6.89 13.75
N GLN A 247 -19.55 6.98 14.31
CA GLN A 247 -19.88 6.37 15.58
C GLN A 247 -20.26 4.88 15.40
N ILE A 248 -20.79 4.50 14.23
CA ILE A 248 -21.22 3.14 13.91
C ILE A 248 -20.17 2.47 13.03
N ALA A 249 -19.56 1.41 13.55
CA ALA A 249 -18.72 0.51 12.77
C ALA A 249 -19.59 -0.50 12.01
N ARG A 250 -19.46 -0.54 10.69
CA ARG A 250 -20.17 -1.44 9.75
C ARG A 250 -19.29 -2.59 9.24
N PHE A 251 -17.99 -2.54 9.55
CA PHE A 251 -17.05 -3.60 9.26
C PHE A 251 -15.81 -3.50 10.15
N ARG A 252 -15.12 -4.63 10.32
CA ARG A 252 -13.84 -4.68 11.01
C ARG A 252 -12.80 -3.90 10.20
N GLY A 253 -12.17 -2.91 10.83
CA GLY A 253 -11.20 -2.04 10.16
C GLY A 253 -11.71 -0.63 9.84
N GLN A 254 -13.00 -0.33 10.06
CA GLN A 254 -13.54 1.01 9.84
C GLN A 254 -12.84 2.04 10.74
N ALA A 255 -12.59 3.24 10.21
CA ALA A 255 -11.95 4.35 10.92
C ALA A 255 -12.90 4.94 11.98
N MET A 256 -12.41 5.02 13.23
CA MET A 256 -13.22 5.48 14.37
C MET A 256 -12.66 6.74 15.02
N VAL A 257 -11.33 6.78 15.21
CA VAL A 257 -10.62 7.88 15.87
C VAL A 257 -9.33 8.14 15.13
N ALA A 258 -9.02 9.41 14.87
CA ALA A 258 -7.73 9.83 14.33
C ALA A 258 -6.87 10.41 15.46
N VAL A 259 -5.60 10.00 15.52
CA VAL A 259 -4.62 10.48 16.49
C VAL A 259 -3.46 11.10 15.73
N VAL A 260 -3.09 12.33 16.08
CA VAL A 260 -1.97 13.07 15.48
C VAL A 260 -0.84 13.17 16.49
N GLY A 261 0.36 12.77 16.11
CA GLY A 261 1.55 12.88 16.94
C GLY A 261 2.78 13.37 16.17
N GLU A 262 3.82 13.75 16.91
CA GLU A 262 5.10 14.24 16.38
C GLU A 262 5.91 13.16 15.64
N SER A 263 5.60 11.87 15.86
CA SER A 263 6.19 10.75 15.14
C SER A 263 5.16 9.65 14.91
N VAL A 264 5.45 8.74 13.96
CA VAL A 264 4.66 7.54 13.72
C VAL A 264 4.45 6.73 15.02
N ALA A 265 5.52 6.53 15.79
CA ALA A 265 5.49 5.73 17.02
C ALA A 265 4.62 6.38 18.10
N ILE A 266 4.71 7.70 18.24
CA ILE A 266 3.89 8.46 19.20
C ILE A 266 2.42 8.42 18.82
N ALA A 267 2.09 8.62 17.53
CA ALA A 267 0.71 8.52 17.05
C ALA A 267 0.13 7.11 17.25
N GLU A 268 0.93 6.06 17.03
CA GLU A 268 0.53 4.67 17.30
C GLU A 268 0.35 4.38 18.80
N GLU A 269 1.17 4.97 19.67
CA GLU A 269 0.99 4.87 21.12
C GLU A 269 -0.28 5.57 21.57
N GLY A 270 -0.53 6.78 21.05
CA GLY A 270 -1.79 7.49 21.28
C GLY A 270 -2.99 6.66 20.82
N CYS A 271 -2.93 6.01 19.65
CA CYS A 271 -3.99 5.08 19.21
C CYS A 271 -4.22 3.91 20.18
N ARG A 272 -3.17 3.34 20.77
CA ARG A 272 -3.29 2.25 21.77
C ARG A 272 -3.92 2.72 23.07
N ALA A 273 -3.76 3.99 23.41
CA ALA A 273 -4.27 4.59 24.64
C ALA A 273 -5.73 5.08 24.54
N VAL A 274 -6.33 5.12 23.33
CA VAL A 274 -7.75 5.44 23.17
C VAL A 274 -8.60 4.29 23.70
N GLU A 275 -9.57 4.61 24.55
CA GLU A 275 -10.53 3.63 25.08
C GLU A 275 -11.91 3.87 24.46
N ILE A 276 -12.50 2.80 23.91
CA ILE A 276 -13.81 2.84 23.26
C ILE A 276 -14.70 1.83 23.96
N GLU A 277 -15.85 2.31 24.45
CA GLU A 277 -16.94 1.46 24.91
C GLU A 277 -17.81 1.09 23.71
N TRP A 278 -18.08 -0.20 23.54
CA TRP A 278 -18.76 -0.75 22.38
C TRP A 278 -20.09 -1.38 22.77
N ASP A 279 -21.14 -1.04 22.02
CA ASP A 279 -22.35 -1.85 21.92
C ASP A 279 -22.27 -2.68 20.63
N VAL A 280 -22.07 -4.00 20.77
CA VAL A 280 -21.80 -4.89 19.64
C VAL A 280 -23.10 -5.47 19.10
N HIS A 281 -23.31 -5.30 17.80
CA HIS A 281 -24.54 -5.67 17.12
C HIS A 281 -24.42 -7.00 16.37
N PRO A 282 -25.54 -7.68 16.07
CA PRO A 282 -25.55 -8.77 15.11
C PRO A 282 -25.01 -8.32 13.74
N ALA A 283 -24.16 -9.14 13.13
CA ALA A 283 -23.55 -8.86 11.83
C ALA A 283 -23.92 -9.94 10.80
N VAL A 284 -23.85 -9.58 9.51
CA VAL A 284 -24.03 -10.48 8.36
C VAL A 284 -22.71 -10.58 7.58
N PHE A 285 -22.39 -11.77 7.07
CA PHE A 285 -21.07 -12.03 6.46
C PHE A 285 -21.13 -12.47 4.99
N SER A 286 -22.33 -12.65 4.46
CA SER A 286 -22.60 -12.99 3.06
C SER A 286 -23.71 -12.12 2.48
N ALA A 287 -23.70 -11.93 1.16
CA ALA A 287 -24.76 -11.22 0.46
C ALA A 287 -26.08 -12.01 0.55
N GLU A 288 -26.00 -13.34 0.46
CA GLU A 288 -27.15 -14.23 0.53
C GLU A 288 -27.89 -14.13 1.88
N GLU A 289 -27.17 -13.98 3.00
CA GLU A 289 -27.80 -13.73 4.31
C GLU A 289 -28.30 -12.30 4.44
N ALA A 290 -27.56 -11.32 3.91
CA ALA A 290 -27.90 -9.90 4.04
C ALA A 290 -29.23 -9.51 3.37
N ILE A 291 -29.63 -10.24 2.31
CA ILE A 291 -30.89 -9.99 1.58
C ILE A 291 -32.12 -10.67 2.19
N LEU A 292 -31.95 -11.52 3.21
CA LEU A 292 -33.07 -12.23 3.82
C LEU A 292 -33.91 -11.29 4.70
N PRO A 293 -35.24 -11.49 4.78
CA PRO A 293 -36.08 -10.74 5.70
C PRO A 293 -35.59 -10.87 7.15
N GLY A 294 -35.48 -9.74 7.86
CA GLY A 294 -35.03 -9.69 9.26
C GLY A 294 -33.51 -9.74 9.45
N ALA A 295 -32.72 -9.74 8.37
CA ALA A 295 -31.28 -9.50 8.46
C ALA A 295 -31.00 -8.13 9.13
N PRO A 296 -29.96 -8.03 9.99
CA PRO A 296 -29.52 -6.76 10.54
C PRO A 296 -29.32 -5.71 9.45
N LEU A 297 -29.96 -4.54 9.60
CA LEU A 297 -29.83 -3.43 8.66
C LEU A 297 -28.54 -2.66 8.95
N LEU A 298 -27.63 -2.64 7.98
CA LEU A 298 -26.29 -2.06 8.15
C LEU A 298 -26.29 -0.53 8.14
N HIS A 299 -27.21 0.08 7.38
CA HIS A 299 -27.33 1.53 7.23
C HIS A 299 -28.54 2.12 7.97
N GLY A 300 -29.26 1.30 8.75
CA GLY A 300 -30.42 1.73 9.53
C GLY A 300 -31.52 2.39 8.69
N GLU A 301 -32.25 3.33 9.29
CA GLU A 301 -33.17 4.23 8.55
C GLU A 301 -32.34 5.27 7.79
N ASN A 302 -32.32 5.18 6.46
CA ASN A 302 -31.67 6.13 5.57
C ASN A 302 -32.68 6.56 4.50
N ASP A 303 -32.90 7.87 4.39
CA ASP A 303 -33.85 8.51 3.49
C ASP A 303 -33.24 8.97 2.16
N ASP A 304 -32.00 8.54 1.87
CA ASP A 304 -31.34 8.79 0.59
C ASP A 304 -32.21 8.28 -0.58
N PRO A 305 -32.55 9.14 -1.56
CA PRO A 305 -33.48 8.81 -2.64
C PRO A 305 -32.94 7.74 -3.60
N PHE A 306 -31.65 7.41 -3.54
CA PHE A 306 -31.08 6.31 -4.30
C PHE A 306 -31.49 4.94 -3.74
N ILE A 307 -31.75 4.84 -2.43
CA ILE A 307 -32.06 3.57 -1.77
C ILE A 307 -33.47 3.11 -2.16
N ARG A 308 -33.55 1.96 -2.87
CA ARG A 308 -34.82 1.41 -3.36
C ARG A 308 -35.57 0.57 -2.32
N HIS A 309 -34.83 -0.10 -1.44
CA HIS A 309 -35.38 -0.96 -0.39
C HIS A 309 -34.78 -0.61 0.96
N PRO A 310 -35.21 0.51 1.59
CA PRO A 310 -34.64 0.96 2.88
C PRO A 310 -34.88 -0.02 4.04
N ASP A 311 -35.82 -0.97 3.88
CA ASP A 311 -36.11 -2.04 4.83
C ASP A 311 -35.21 -3.28 4.66
N ARG A 312 -34.27 -3.27 3.71
CA ARG A 312 -33.41 -4.42 3.37
C ARG A 312 -31.99 -3.97 3.02
N ASN A 313 -31.03 -4.89 3.11
CA ASN A 313 -29.67 -4.63 2.60
C ASN A 313 -29.60 -4.82 1.06
N VAL A 314 -30.58 -4.31 0.31
CA VAL A 314 -30.62 -4.33 -1.16
C VAL A 314 -30.69 -2.89 -1.66
N LEU A 315 -29.55 -2.38 -2.12
CA LEU A 315 -29.45 -1.01 -2.60
C LEU A 315 -30.09 -0.82 -3.97
N LEU A 316 -29.77 -1.72 -4.92
CA LEU A 316 -30.10 -1.59 -6.33
C LEU A 316 -30.44 -2.96 -6.94
N GLU A 317 -31.43 -2.97 -7.84
CA GLU A 317 -31.75 -4.10 -8.70
C GLU A 317 -31.53 -3.71 -10.17
N LEU A 318 -30.75 -4.51 -10.90
CA LEU A 318 -30.45 -4.30 -12.32
C LEU A 318 -31.02 -5.44 -13.15
N ASN A 319 -31.94 -5.13 -14.06
CA ASN A 319 -32.56 -6.09 -14.97
C ASN A 319 -32.01 -5.87 -16.39
N VAL A 320 -31.27 -6.83 -16.92
CA VAL A 320 -30.72 -6.80 -18.29
C VAL A 320 -31.28 -7.98 -19.07
N GLY A 321 -31.88 -7.72 -20.23
CA GLY A 321 -32.46 -8.75 -21.09
C GLY A 321 -32.22 -8.48 -22.57
N ARG A 322 -32.13 -9.55 -23.36
CA ARG A 322 -32.03 -9.49 -24.83
C ARG A 322 -32.87 -10.61 -25.44
N GLY A 323 -33.88 -10.26 -26.23
CA GLY A 323 -34.80 -11.23 -26.84
C GLY A 323 -35.77 -11.85 -25.84
N SER A 324 -36.33 -13.02 -26.20
CA SER A 324 -37.23 -13.80 -25.33
C SER A 324 -36.46 -14.95 -24.69
N LEU A 325 -36.33 -14.92 -23.36
CA LEU A 325 -35.72 -16.01 -22.59
C LEU A 325 -36.52 -17.31 -22.78
N ASP A 326 -37.85 -17.23 -22.69
CA ASP A 326 -38.73 -18.39 -22.84
C ASP A 326 -38.57 -19.07 -24.20
N ALA A 327 -38.50 -18.29 -25.28
CA ALA A 327 -38.27 -18.83 -26.62
C ALA A 327 -36.85 -19.46 -26.72
N GLY A 328 -35.84 -18.78 -26.16
CA GLY A 328 -34.47 -19.28 -26.14
C GLY A 328 -34.35 -20.61 -25.40
N PHE A 329 -35.01 -20.77 -24.25
CA PHE A 329 -35.05 -22.04 -23.51
C PHE A 329 -35.85 -23.12 -24.24
N ALA A 330 -36.97 -22.78 -24.89
CA ALA A 330 -37.80 -23.74 -25.60
C ALA A 330 -37.13 -24.29 -26.88
N GLU A 331 -36.32 -23.46 -27.55
CA GLU A 331 -35.64 -23.81 -28.80
C GLU A 331 -34.24 -24.41 -28.58
N ALA A 332 -33.71 -24.41 -27.35
CA ALA A 332 -32.36 -24.87 -27.05
C ALA A 332 -32.20 -26.40 -27.19
N ASP A 333 -31.19 -26.84 -27.94
CA ASP A 333 -30.81 -28.26 -28.01
C ASP A 333 -30.24 -28.79 -26.68
N ALA A 334 -29.65 -27.91 -25.86
CA ALA A 334 -29.11 -28.23 -24.54
C ALA A 334 -29.18 -27.02 -23.60
N VAL A 335 -29.43 -27.31 -22.32
CA VAL A 335 -29.41 -26.31 -21.24
C VAL A 335 -28.38 -26.74 -20.21
N VAL A 336 -27.52 -25.80 -19.81
CA VAL A 336 -26.52 -26.00 -18.76
C VAL A 336 -26.73 -24.96 -17.68
N GLU A 337 -26.83 -25.40 -16.44
CA GLU A 337 -26.96 -24.56 -15.26
C GLU A 337 -25.79 -24.81 -14.31
N ALA A 338 -25.17 -23.74 -13.83
CA ALA A 338 -24.07 -23.82 -12.87
C ALA A 338 -24.05 -22.59 -11.97
N THR A 339 -23.60 -22.77 -10.73
CA THR A 339 -23.36 -21.69 -9.77
C THR A 339 -21.87 -21.44 -9.66
N TYR A 340 -21.46 -20.18 -9.81
CA TYR A 340 -20.07 -19.75 -9.71
C TYR A 340 -19.90 -18.81 -8.51
N ARG A 341 -18.76 -18.90 -7.83
CA ARG A 341 -18.37 -17.98 -6.76
C ARG A 341 -16.95 -17.52 -6.99
N THR A 342 -16.74 -16.22 -6.93
CA THR A 342 -15.40 -15.60 -6.95
C THR A 342 -15.05 -15.16 -5.53
N PRO A 343 -13.81 -15.41 -5.06
CA PRO A 343 -13.40 -14.96 -3.74
C PRO A 343 -13.23 -13.43 -3.74
N ARG A 344 -13.30 -12.84 -2.55
CA ARG A 344 -12.86 -11.46 -2.33
C ARG A 344 -11.33 -11.40 -2.48
N ALA A 345 -10.85 -10.84 -3.59
CA ALA A 345 -9.43 -10.67 -3.86
C ALA A 345 -8.94 -9.31 -3.34
N ALA A 346 -7.73 -9.28 -2.78
CA ALA A 346 -7.04 -8.04 -2.45
C ALA A 346 -6.03 -7.68 -3.55
N HIS A 347 -5.87 -6.38 -3.81
CA HIS A 347 -4.90 -5.87 -4.79
C HIS A 347 -3.46 -6.32 -4.44
N ALA A 348 -3.12 -6.30 -3.16
CA ALA A 348 -1.82 -6.72 -2.62
C ALA A 348 -0.61 -6.01 -3.28
N HIS A 349 -0.78 -4.72 -3.59
CA HIS A 349 0.32 -3.80 -3.88
C HIS A 349 1.36 -3.78 -2.74
N LEU A 350 2.63 -3.58 -3.09
CA LEU A 350 3.74 -3.57 -2.13
C LEU A 350 3.91 -2.21 -1.43
N GLU A 351 3.70 -1.11 -2.16
CA GLU A 351 3.56 0.20 -1.52
C GLU A 351 2.24 0.22 -0.77
N THR A 352 2.28 0.48 0.54
CA THR A 352 1.07 0.57 1.35
C THR A 352 0.41 1.93 1.20
N HIS A 353 -0.92 1.98 1.21
CA HIS A 353 -1.67 3.23 1.11
C HIS A 353 -1.28 4.23 2.21
N GLY A 354 -1.09 5.47 1.79
CA GLY A 354 -1.12 6.64 2.66
C GLY A 354 -0.99 7.91 1.85
N SER A 355 -1.07 9.05 2.52
CA SER A 355 -1.01 10.36 1.89
C SER A 355 -0.21 11.34 2.75
N ILE A 356 0.35 12.35 2.11
CA ILE A 356 0.99 13.50 2.74
C ILE A 356 0.19 14.73 2.35
N THR A 357 -0.16 15.57 3.33
CA THR A 357 -0.96 16.78 3.10
C THR A 357 -0.29 18.00 3.73
N TRP A 358 -0.31 19.13 3.04
CA TRP A 358 0.18 20.41 3.56
C TRP A 358 -0.63 21.58 2.97
N ILE A 359 -0.61 22.72 3.65
CA ILE A 359 -1.22 23.96 3.15
C ILE A 359 -0.10 24.89 2.69
N GLU A 360 -0.19 25.37 1.46
CA GLU A 360 0.73 26.33 0.86
C GLU A 360 -0.08 27.39 0.11
N ASP A 361 0.16 28.67 0.40
CA ASP A 361 -0.59 29.79 -0.19
C ASP A 361 -2.13 29.66 -0.10
N GLY A 362 -2.62 29.06 0.98
CA GLY A 362 -4.05 28.81 1.22
C GLY A 362 -4.63 27.63 0.43
N ILE A 363 -3.80 26.88 -0.30
CA ILE A 363 -4.18 25.69 -1.05
C ILE A 363 -3.82 24.44 -0.24
N LEU A 364 -4.79 23.53 -0.09
CA LEU A 364 -4.54 22.19 0.45
C LEU A 364 -3.92 21.32 -0.64
N ASN A 365 -2.65 21.00 -0.47
CA ASN A 365 -1.93 20.05 -1.31
C ASN A 365 -2.07 18.64 -0.74
N VAL A 366 -2.31 17.66 -1.62
CA VAL A 366 -2.43 16.26 -1.26
C VAL A 366 -1.53 15.44 -2.18
N ARG A 367 -0.50 14.81 -1.62
CA ARG A 367 0.32 13.82 -2.31
C ARG A 367 -0.15 12.44 -1.89
N THR A 368 -0.63 11.67 -2.86
CA THR A 368 -1.20 10.34 -2.64
C THR A 368 -1.10 9.51 -3.91
N SER A 369 -1.25 8.19 -3.81
CA SER A 369 -1.27 7.27 -4.96
C SER A 369 -2.66 7.19 -5.61
N SER A 370 -3.25 8.34 -5.98
CA SER A 370 -4.50 8.40 -6.77
C SER A 370 -4.20 8.04 -8.22
N GLN A 371 -5.10 7.30 -8.86
CA GLN A 371 -5.00 6.91 -10.28
C GLN A 371 -6.05 7.60 -11.13
#